data_AF-A0AAX4PHU2-F1
#
_entry.id   AF-A0AAX4PHU2-F1
#
_cell.length_a   1.000
_cell.length_b   1.000
_cell.length_c   1.000
_cell.angle_alpha   90.00
_cell.angle_beta   90.00
_cell.angle_gamma   90.00
#
_symmetry.space_group_name_H-M   'P 1'
#
loop_
_entity.id
_entity.type
_entity.pdbx_description
1 polymer ?
#
loop_
_entity_poly.entity_id
_entity_poly.type
_entity_poly.pdbx_seq_one_letter_code
_entity_poly.pdbx_strand_id
1 'polypeptide(L)'
;MILALLLACAMVAGCAADKRRSREGEPFPNWMGEVDLGLGEGGSGAVRTDEEAAPAVVAVNPEDVKGPSGSITKRLVAWKPRLFHLTGIISPEEAAYAVDLAKRNLDSFDVVPKQYKPKGIVTKWDVSVFQDLILYNVARRVSTITMLPIENFADLEIYRFGDADSFLDLHTDILPGVLREDPGLLQRDPKRMGDPGQRVVRVLVNIDPDGGQGLVFPRAQKMHEGQLAFSMGEASNNCKGAVGMSLLPTQSALLHTMDTKGDVEKYVGDYRTCTREEQDASFHSKTGWLLVFSVNAYSHEKCKDLDDSCESWANSGECEKNPGFMWDKCKQSCGKC
;
A
#
# COMPACT_ATOMS: atom_id res chain seq x y z
N MET A 1 77.39 -10.74 23.82
CA MET A 1 77.02 -10.96 22.40
C MET A 1 75.76 -11.80 22.43
N ILE A 2 74.54 -11.36 22.15
CA ILE A 2 73.97 -10.27 21.32
C ILE A 2 72.65 -9.88 22.06
N LEU A 3 72.52 -8.63 22.54
CA LEU A 3 71.58 -7.57 22.07
C LEU A 3 70.11 -8.02 21.87
N ALA A 4 69.04 -7.32 22.24
CA ALA A 4 68.74 -6.16 23.09
C ALA A 4 67.22 -5.86 22.91
N LEU A 5 66.56 -5.42 23.99
CA LEU A 5 65.37 -4.54 24.10
C LEU A 5 64.10 -4.76 23.24
N LEU A 6 62.95 -4.84 23.95
CA LEU A 6 61.86 -3.83 24.01
C LEU A 6 60.71 -4.43 24.87
N LEU A 7 60.54 -4.04 26.14
CA LEU A 7 59.59 -3.01 26.61
C LEU A 7 58.18 -3.10 26.00
N ALA A 8 57.19 -3.59 26.77
CA ALA A 8 56.27 -2.72 27.50
C ALA A 8 55.15 -3.52 28.19
N CYS A 9 54.93 -3.19 29.45
CA CYS A 9 53.79 -3.56 30.28
C CYS A 9 52.57 -2.72 29.87
N ALA A 10 51.40 -3.31 29.67
CA ALA A 10 50.13 -2.59 29.71
C ALA A 10 48.99 -3.55 30.07
N MET A 11 48.16 -3.07 30.97
CA MET A 11 47.18 -3.82 31.74
C MET A 11 46.00 -4.30 30.90
N VAL A 12 45.40 -5.40 31.35
CA VAL A 12 44.06 -5.83 30.98
C VAL A 12 43.08 -4.74 31.41
N ALA A 13 42.61 -3.94 30.45
CA ALA A 13 41.44 -3.09 30.60
C ALA A 13 40.38 -3.61 29.63
N GLY A 14 39.32 -4.18 30.18
CA GLY A 14 38.16 -4.59 29.41
C GLY A 14 37.54 -3.38 28.74
N CYS A 15 37.49 -3.39 27.41
CA CYS A 15 36.57 -2.54 26.67
C CYS A 15 35.15 -3.09 26.86
N ALA A 16 34.51 -2.67 27.95
CA ALA A 16 33.06 -2.70 28.02
C ALA A 16 32.54 -1.82 26.87
N ALA A 17 31.90 -2.44 25.88
CA ALA A 17 31.06 -1.71 24.95
C ALA A 17 29.99 -1.01 25.79
N ASP A 18 30.05 0.31 25.82
CA ASP A 18 29.11 1.17 26.52
C ASP A 18 27.75 1.03 25.82
N LYS A 19 26.96 0.04 26.25
CA LYS A 19 25.54 -0.04 25.92
C LYS A 19 24.95 1.25 26.46
N ARG A 20 24.66 2.21 25.57
CA ARG A 20 23.71 3.30 25.88
C ARG A 20 22.36 2.65 26.16
N ARG A 21 22.19 2.22 27.40
CA ARG A 21 20.90 1.90 28.00
C ARG A 21 20.19 3.24 28.05
N SER A 22 19.15 3.42 27.24
CA SER A 22 18.28 4.58 27.37
C SER A 22 17.85 4.66 28.84
N ARG A 23 18.09 5.82 29.45
CA ARG A 23 17.65 6.05 30.83
C ARG A 23 16.13 6.08 30.81
N GLU A 24 15.48 5.39 31.76
CA GLU A 24 14.04 5.58 31.98
C GLU A 24 13.76 7.08 32.09
N GLY A 25 12.95 7.61 31.17
CA GLY A 25 12.63 9.04 31.10
C GLY A 25 13.37 9.85 30.02
N GLU A 26 14.20 9.26 29.15
CA GLU A 26 14.67 9.97 27.95
C GLU A 26 13.55 10.08 26.90
N PRO A 27 13.18 11.30 26.46
CA PRO A 27 12.12 11.47 25.47
C PRO A 27 12.52 10.90 24.10
N PHE A 28 11.54 10.31 23.41
CA PHE A 28 11.71 9.64 22.11
C PHE A 28 12.42 10.55 21.07
N PRO A 29 13.25 9.98 20.17
CA PRO A 29 13.67 10.69 18.96
C PRO A 29 12.43 11.06 18.14
N ASN A 30 12.24 12.36 17.87
CA ASN A 30 11.04 12.99 17.29
C ASN A 30 9.83 13.19 18.23
N TRP A 31 10.02 13.18 19.54
CA TRP A 31 9.00 13.64 20.49
C TRP A 31 8.76 15.16 20.34
N MET A 32 7.53 15.57 20.01
CA MET A 32 7.13 16.97 19.82
C MET A 32 6.84 17.73 21.13
N GLY A 33 7.25 17.19 22.28
CA GLY A 33 7.00 17.76 23.62
C GLY A 33 5.57 17.52 24.12
N GLU A 34 5.38 17.66 25.43
CA GLU A 34 4.06 18.01 25.98
C GLU A 34 3.77 19.46 25.60
N VAL A 35 2.66 19.68 24.88
CA VAL A 35 2.17 21.03 24.61
C VAL A 35 1.71 21.61 25.95
N ASP A 36 2.49 22.54 26.50
CA ASP A 36 2.06 23.37 27.62
C ASP A 36 0.87 24.21 27.14
N LEU A 37 -0.34 23.76 27.47
CA LEU A 37 -1.58 24.43 27.09
C LEU A 37 -1.78 25.78 27.79
N GLY A 38 -0.79 26.26 28.56
CA GLY A 38 -0.75 27.64 29.01
C GLY A 38 -2.02 28.07 29.73
N LEU A 39 -2.66 27.17 30.49
CA LEU A 39 -3.75 27.53 31.38
C LEU A 39 -3.16 28.17 32.64
N GLY A 40 -2.50 29.31 32.43
CA GLY A 40 -2.20 30.29 33.46
C GLY A 40 -3.43 31.18 33.67
N GLU A 41 -3.79 31.34 34.94
CA GLU A 41 -4.88 32.21 35.38
C GLU A 41 -4.72 33.65 34.85
N GLY A 42 -5.77 34.16 34.20
CA GLY A 42 -6.20 35.56 34.21
C GLY A 42 -5.31 36.62 33.54
N GLY A 43 -5.77 37.16 32.41
CA GLY A 43 -5.26 38.44 31.91
C GLY A 43 -5.80 38.81 30.53
N SER A 44 -6.59 39.88 30.48
CA SER A 44 -7.30 40.43 29.31
C SER A 44 -6.41 40.76 28.11
N GLY A 45 -6.81 40.34 26.91
CA GLY A 45 -6.27 40.84 25.64
C GLY A 45 -7.06 40.31 24.45
N ALA A 46 -7.98 41.12 23.93
CA ALA A 46 -8.77 40.78 22.76
C ALA A 46 -7.90 40.80 21.49
N VAL A 47 -7.88 39.69 20.75
CA VAL A 47 -7.57 39.66 19.32
C VAL A 47 -8.58 38.72 18.65
N ARG A 48 -9.43 39.29 17.79
CA ARG A 48 -10.23 38.56 16.81
C ARG A 48 -9.36 38.32 15.59
N THR A 49 -9.15 37.07 15.22
CA THR A 49 -8.90 36.67 13.85
C THR A 49 -9.82 35.49 13.57
N ASP A 50 -10.86 35.77 12.79
CA ASP A 50 -11.72 34.77 12.18
C ASP A 50 -10.87 33.99 11.15
N GLU A 51 -10.15 32.97 11.62
CA GLU A 51 -9.59 31.91 10.79
C GLU A 51 -10.43 30.68 11.06
N GLU A 52 -11.21 30.28 10.06
CA GLU A 52 -12.03 29.07 10.07
C GLU A 52 -11.08 27.88 10.32
N ALA A 53 -11.02 27.43 11.57
CA ALA A 53 -10.21 26.30 11.97
C ALA A 53 -10.58 25.11 11.09
N ALA A 54 -9.59 24.59 10.34
CA ALA A 54 -9.73 23.33 9.63
C ALA A 54 -10.35 22.29 10.57
N PRO A 55 -11.38 21.53 10.15
CA PRO A 55 -12.07 20.62 11.05
C PRO A 55 -11.05 19.66 11.66
N ALA A 56 -11.06 19.59 13.00
CA ALA A 56 -10.20 18.68 13.75
C ALA A 56 -10.33 17.26 13.19
N VAL A 57 -9.20 16.63 12.91
CA VAL A 57 -9.13 15.26 12.38
C VAL A 57 -9.79 14.33 13.38
N VAL A 58 -11.01 13.89 13.08
CA VAL A 58 -11.64 12.82 13.86
C VAL A 58 -10.87 11.55 13.55
N ALA A 59 -10.01 11.12 14.48
CA ALA A 59 -9.41 9.79 14.44
C ALA A 59 -10.56 8.78 14.49
N VAL A 60 -10.86 8.14 13.36
CA VAL A 60 -11.88 7.09 13.29
C VAL A 60 -11.36 5.91 14.09
N ASN A 61 -12.12 5.46 15.09
CA ASN A 61 -11.78 4.23 15.81
C ASN A 61 -11.92 3.05 14.83
N PRO A 62 -10.87 2.23 14.62
CA PRO A 62 -10.94 1.08 13.71
C PRO A 62 -12.06 0.09 14.03
N GLU A 63 -12.51 0.01 15.29
CA GLU A 63 -13.62 -0.85 15.71
C GLU A 63 -14.99 -0.39 15.16
N ASP A 64 -15.12 0.90 14.81
CA ASP A 64 -16.35 1.49 14.28
C ASP A 64 -16.51 1.22 12.77
N VAL A 65 -15.43 0.85 12.08
CA VAL A 65 -15.46 0.55 10.64
C VAL A 65 -15.82 -0.92 10.42
N LYS A 66 -17.07 -1.15 10.01
CA LYS A 66 -17.58 -2.49 9.77
C LYS A 66 -16.84 -3.16 8.61
N GLY A 67 -16.25 -4.33 8.87
CA GLY A 67 -15.70 -5.19 7.83
C GLY A 67 -16.78 -5.85 6.96
N PRO A 68 -16.39 -6.54 5.87
CA PRO A 68 -17.31 -7.14 4.94
C PRO A 68 -18.06 -8.30 5.61
N SER A 69 -19.39 -8.31 5.47
CA SER A 69 -20.24 -9.43 5.91
C SER A 69 -20.41 -10.43 4.77
N GLY A 70 -19.96 -11.68 4.95
CA GLY A 70 -20.20 -12.76 4.00
C GLY A 70 -18.95 -13.54 3.59
N SER A 71 -19.09 -14.41 2.58
CA SER A 71 -17.98 -15.17 2.01
C SER A 71 -17.33 -14.41 0.86
N ILE A 72 -16.02 -14.60 0.72
CA ILE A 72 -15.25 -14.05 -0.40
C ILE A 72 -15.48 -14.94 -1.61
N THR A 73 -15.91 -14.36 -2.73
CA THR A 73 -16.07 -15.12 -3.98
C THR A 73 -14.88 -14.92 -4.90
N LYS A 74 -14.46 -15.98 -5.60
CA LYS A 74 -13.37 -15.96 -6.57
C LYS A 74 -13.81 -16.64 -7.86
N ARG A 75 -14.00 -15.86 -8.92
CA ARG A 75 -14.44 -16.32 -10.24
C ARG A 75 -13.31 -16.17 -11.26
N LEU A 76 -13.00 -17.23 -12.00
CA LEU A 76 -12.02 -17.18 -13.08
C LEU A 76 -12.54 -16.36 -14.27
N VAL A 77 -11.70 -15.48 -14.81
CA VAL A 77 -11.99 -14.63 -15.97
C VAL A 77 -11.12 -15.00 -17.18
N ALA A 78 -9.84 -15.29 -16.97
CA ALA A 78 -8.92 -15.75 -17.99
C ALA A 78 -7.84 -16.68 -17.41
N TRP A 79 -7.33 -17.58 -18.25
CA TRP A 79 -6.25 -18.49 -17.88
C TRP A 79 -4.85 -17.89 -18.04
N LYS A 80 -4.64 -17.04 -19.05
CA LYS A 80 -3.38 -16.32 -19.29
C LYS A 80 -3.65 -14.83 -19.55
N PRO A 81 -3.25 -13.92 -18.66
CA PRO A 81 -2.74 -14.22 -17.34
C PRO A 81 -3.83 -14.89 -16.50
N ARG A 82 -3.47 -15.57 -15.42
CA ARG A 82 -4.49 -16.08 -14.49
C ARG A 82 -5.18 -14.88 -13.84
N LEU A 83 -6.41 -14.65 -14.25
CA LEU A 83 -7.18 -13.46 -13.91
C LEU A 83 -8.47 -13.89 -13.22
N PHE A 84 -8.74 -13.31 -12.06
CA PHE A 84 -9.91 -13.62 -11.25
C PHE A 84 -10.67 -12.34 -10.92
N HIS A 85 -11.99 -12.45 -10.91
CA HIS A 85 -12.89 -11.45 -10.36
C HIS A 85 -13.23 -11.86 -8.93
N LEU A 86 -13.09 -10.92 -7.99
CA LEU A 86 -13.28 -11.13 -6.57
C LEU A 86 -14.37 -10.20 -6.03
N THR A 87 -15.14 -10.69 -5.05
CA THR A 87 -16.08 -9.89 -4.26
C THR A 87 -15.95 -10.23 -2.78
N GLY A 88 -16.28 -9.27 -1.91
CA GLY A 88 -16.25 -9.45 -0.45
C GLY A 88 -14.88 -9.25 0.21
N ILE A 89 -13.90 -8.67 -0.49
CA ILE A 89 -12.58 -8.35 0.08
C ILE A 89 -12.64 -7.12 0.99
N ILE A 90 -13.43 -6.12 0.61
CA ILE A 90 -13.56 -4.83 1.29
C ILE A 90 -15.04 -4.52 1.47
N SER A 91 -15.41 -3.92 2.60
CA SER A 91 -16.75 -3.36 2.80
C SER A 91 -16.87 -1.97 2.19
N PRO A 92 -18.10 -1.47 1.97
CA PRO A 92 -18.32 -0.07 1.61
C PRO A 92 -17.72 0.91 2.62
N GLU A 93 -17.79 0.59 3.92
CA GLU A 93 -17.26 1.44 5.00
C GLU A 93 -15.73 1.50 4.98
N GLU A 94 -15.06 0.37 4.80
CA GLU A 94 -13.60 0.32 4.66
C GLU A 94 -13.13 1.00 3.37
N ALA A 95 -13.89 0.88 2.28
CA ALA A 95 -13.59 1.57 1.02
C ALA A 95 -13.70 3.09 1.17
N ALA A 96 -14.78 3.58 1.79
CA ALA A 96 -14.96 5.00 2.09
C ALA A 96 -13.83 5.52 3.00
N TYR A 97 -13.46 4.75 4.03
CA TYR A 97 -12.33 5.08 4.89
C TYR A 97 -11.02 5.21 4.11
N ALA A 98 -10.71 4.26 3.21
CA ALA A 98 -9.51 4.31 2.39
C ALA A 98 -9.47 5.55 1.48
N VAL A 99 -10.62 5.92 0.88
CA VAL A 99 -10.75 7.15 0.09
C VAL A 99 -10.47 8.39 0.95
N ASP A 100 -11.08 8.49 2.13
CA ASP A 100 -10.90 9.66 3.00
C ASP A 100 -9.50 9.74 3.62
N LEU A 101 -8.86 8.60 3.89
CA LEU A 101 -7.45 8.53 4.25
C LEU A 101 -6.56 9.05 3.12
N ALA A 102 -6.82 8.64 1.88
CA ALA A 102 -6.05 9.12 0.73
C ALA A 102 -6.27 10.61 0.44
N LYS A 103 -7.51 11.12 0.53
CA LYS A 103 -7.80 12.56 0.36
C LYS A 103 -7.01 13.45 1.34
N ARG A 104 -6.75 12.97 2.55
CA ARG A 104 -5.98 13.70 3.58
C ARG A 104 -4.48 13.75 3.29
N ASN A 105 -3.95 12.79 2.53
CA ASN A 105 -2.52 12.62 2.29
C ASN A 105 -2.08 12.91 0.85
N LEU A 106 -3.01 12.92 -0.11
CA LEU A 106 -2.74 13.33 -1.48
C LEU A 106 -2.53 14.84 -1.53
N ASP A 107 -1.40 15.26 -2.07
CA ASP A 107 -1.14 16.67 -2.37
C ASP A 107 -2.30 17.24 -3.20
N SER A 108 -2.93 18.30 -2.69
CA SER A 108 -4.04 18.92 -3.39
C SER A 108 -3.49 19.52 -4.70
N PHE A 109 -3.88 18.96 -5.85
CA PHE A 109 -3.76 19.66 -7.12
C PHE A 109 -4.68 20.91 -7.19
N ASP A 110 -5.49 21.14 -6.16
CA ASP A 110 -6.41 22.27 -6.05
C ASP A 110 -5.69 23.63 -5.85
N VAL A 111 -4.36 23.65 -5.68
CA VAL A 111 -3.54 24.88 -5.67
C VAL A 111 -3.17 25.39 -7.06
N VAL A 112 -3.57 24.68 -8.12
CA VAL A 112 -3.38 25.12 -9.49
C VAL A 112 -4.30 26.34 -9.78
N PRO A 113 -3.82 27.40 -10.46
CA PRO A 113 -4.65 28.55 -10.81
C PRO A 113 -5.92 28.14 -11.54
N LYS A 114 -7.08 28.74 -11.22
CA LYS A 114 -8.42 28.41 -11.80
C LYS A 114 -8.49 28.32 -13.33
N GLN A 115 -7.49 28.87 -14.03
CA GLN A 115 -7.34 28.88 -15.49
C GLN A 115 -6.60 27.66 -16.05
N TYR A 116 -5.77 26.97 -15.26
CA TYR A 116 -5.08 25.76 -15.67
C TYR A 116 -5.94 24.55 -15.23
N LYS A 117 -6.62 23.94 -16.21
CA LYS A 117 -7.44 22.75 -16.02
C LYS A 117 -6.77 21.57 -16.73
N PRO A 118 -5.71 20.99 -16.14
CA PRO A 118 -5.10 19.79 -16.68
C PRO A 118 -6.14 18.67 -16.71
N LYS A 119 -6.23 17.99 -17.86
CA LYS A 119 -7.15 16.88 -18.09
C LYS A 119 -6.40 15.55 -18.02
N GLY A 120 -7.07 14.51 -17.53
CA GLY A 120 -6.54 13.15 -17.53
C GLY A 120 -5.50 12.86 -16.45
N ILE A 121 -5.55 13.59 -15.33
CA ILE A 121 -4.58 13.40 -14.25
C ILE A 121 -4.91 12.16 -13.42
N VAL A 122 -3.91 11.29 -13.25
CA VAL A 122 -3.93 10.24 -12.24
C VAL A 122 -2.89 10.54 -11.18
N THR A 123 -3.31 10.53 -9.92
CA THR A 123 -2.45 10.73 -8.74
C THR A 123 -2.40 9.46 -7.92
N LYS A 124 -1.34 9.29 -7.13
CA LYS A 124 -1.10 8.08 -6.34
C LYS A 124 -0.54 8.46 -4.98
N TRP A 125 -1.05 7.83 -3.93
CA TRP A 125 -0.49 7.86 -2.60
C TRP A 125 -0.08 6.46 -2.18
N ASP A 126 1.14 6.33 -1.65
CA ASP A 126 1.70 5.06 -1.17
C ASP A 126 1.65 5.03 0.35
N VAL A 127 1.12 3.96 0.92
CA VAL A 127 0.99 3.76 2.37
C VAL A 127 1.44 2.36 2.74
N SER A 128 2.30 2.24 3.76
CA SER A 128 2.74 0.92 4.23
C SER A 128 1.54 0.13 4.76
N VAL A 129 1.47 -1.15 4.42
CA VAL A 129 0.42 -2.09 4.86
C VAL A 129 0.23 -2.08 6.37
N PHE A 130 1.30 -1.76 7.11
CA PHE A 130 1.34 -1.81 8.56
C PHE A 130 1.08 -0.46 9.23
N GLN A 131 0.95 0.63 8.48
CA GLN A 131 0.72 1.95 9.07
C GLN A 131 -0.73 2.17 9.52
N ASP A 132 -1.69 1.43 8.94
CA ASP A 132 -3.11 1.60 9.20
C ASP A 132 -3.81 0.25 9.44
N LEU A 133 -4.59 0.15 10.53
CA LEU A 133 -5.24 -1.11 10.94
C LEU A 133 -6.33 -1.57 9.98
N ILE A 134 -7.08 -0.64 9.41
CA ILE A 134 -8.18 -0.97 8.48
C ILE A 134 -7.56 -1.50 7.19
N LEU A 135 -6.56 -0.82 6.65
CA LEU A 135 -5.85 -1.27 5.46
C LEU A 135 -5.09 -2.59 5.69
N TYR A 136 -4.48 -2.78 6.87
CA TYR A 136 -3.87 -4.04 7.29
C TYR A 136 -4.88 -5.20 7.28
N ASN A 137 -6.08 -4.99 7.82
CA ASN A 137 -7.13 -6.01 7.85
C ASN A 137 -7.58 -6.39 6.43
N VAL A 138 -7.71 -5.42 5.52
CA VAL A 138 -8.00 -5.69 4.10
C VAL A 138 -6.85 -6.49 3.47
N ALA A 139 -5.59 -6.07 3.69
CA ALA A 139 -4.41 -6.76 3.18
C ALA A 139 -4.31 -8.20 3.69
N ARG A 140 -4.65 -8.45 4.97
CA ARG A 140 -4.69 -9.79 5.56
C ARG A 140 -5.73 -10.69 4.88
N ARG A 141 -6.88 -10.15 4.49
CA ARG A 141 -7.87 -10.89 3.68
C ARG A 141 -7.32 -11.20 2.29
N VAL A 142 -6.65 -10.25 1.64
CA VAL A 142 -5.97 -10.48 0.35
C VAL A 142 -4.87 -11.55 0.48
N SER A 143 -4.08 -11.51 1.56
CA SER A 143 -3.06 -12.52 1.88
C SER A 143 -3.68 -13.91 1.99
N THR A 144 -4.80 -14.04 2.69
CA THR A 144 -5.54 -15.32 2.83
C THR A 144 -6.02 -15.86 1.48
N ILE A 145 -6.54 -15.00 0.58
CA ILE A 145 -7.05 -15.40 -0.74
C ILE A 145 -5.92 -15.80 -1.70
N THR A 146 -4.80 -15.08 -1.63
CA THR A 146 -3.64 -15.30 -2.50
C THR A 146 -2.73 -16.41 -1.99
N MET A 147 -2.89 -16.80 -0.72
CA MET A 147 -1.99 -17.72 0.02
C MET A 147 -0.55 -17.21 0.04
N LEU A 148 -0.37 -15.90 0.00
CA LEU A 148 0.92 -15.25 0.07
C LEU A 148 1.06 -14.50 1.40
N PRO A 149 2.20 -14.61 2.09
CA PRO A 149 2.44 -13.94 3.36
C PRO A 149 2.29 -12.42 3.21
N ILE A 150 1.76 -11.75 4.23
CA ILE A 150 1.50 -10.29 4.20
C ILE A 150 2.81 -9.48 4.09
N GLU A 151 3.91 -10.07 4.54
CA GLU A 151 5.27 -9.60 4.44
C GLU A 151 5.71 -9.36 2.99
N ASN A 152 5.14 -10.12 2.06
CA ASN A 152 5.47 -10.01 0.64
C ASN A 152 4.79 -8.82 -0.04
N PHE A 153 3.86 -8.17 0.66
CA PHE A 153 3.17 -7.01 0.13
C PHE A 153 4.17 -5.84 0.06
N ALA A 154 4.09 -5.11 -1.05
CA ALA A 154 4.66 -3.79 -1.15
C ALA A 154 3.73 -2.78 -0.45
N ASP A 155 4.15 -1.52 -0.42
CA ASP A 155 3.27 -0.44 0.02
C ASP A 155 1.99 -0.44 -0.83
N LEU A 156 0.87 -0.20 -0.17
CA LEU A 156 -0.45 -0.11 -0.79
C LEU A 156 -0.52 1.17 -1.59
N GLU A 157 -1.02 1.08 -2.82
CA GLU A 157 -1.12 2.21 -3.72
C GLU A 157 -2.59 2.62 -3.83
N ILE A 158 -2.94 3.84 -3.41
CA ILE A 158 -4.27 4.41 -3.63
C ILE A 158 -4.18 5.42 -4.77
N TYR A 159 -4.81 5.08 -5.89
CA TYR A 159 -4.90 5.92 -7.07
C TYR A 159 -6.17 6.77 -7.04
N ARG A 160 -6.03 8.05 -7.36
CA ARG A 160 -7.13 8.98 -7.64
C ARG A 160 -7.10 9.41 -9.09
N PHE A 161 -8.20 9.17 -9.79
CA PHE A 161 -8.46 9.60 -11.16
C PHE A 161 -9.18 10.94 -11.09
N GLY A 162 -8.57 12.01 -11.59
CA GLY A 162 -9.01 13.39 -11.36
C GLY A 162 -10.27 13.79 -12.12
N ASP A 163 -10.51 13.19 -13.29
CA ASP A 163 -11.63 13.50 -14.18
C ASP A 163 -12.01 12.31 -15.08
N ALA A 164 -12.99 12.51 -15.96
CA ALA A 164 -13.45 11.49 -16.91
C ALA A 164 -12.38 11.08 -17.93
N ASP A 165 -11.44 11.97 -18.25
CA ASP A 165 -10.33 11.74 -19.17
C ASP A 165 -9.17 10.98 -18.51
N SER A 166 -9.23 10.73 -17.20
CA SER A 166 -8.16 10.12 -16.41
C SER A 166 -8.17 8.61 -16.51
N PHE A 167 -7.06 8.03 -16.96
CA PHE A 167 -6.86 6.59 -17.01
C PHE A 167 -5.36 6.24 -16.88
N LEU A 168 -5.09 5.08 -16.31
CA LEU A 168 -3.82 4.36 -16.41
C LEU A 168 -3.72 3.71 -17.80
N ASP A 169 -2.70 4.12 -18.56
CA ASP A 169 -2.34 3.55 -19.87
C ASP A 169 -1.83 2.09 -19.74
N LEU A 170 -1.13 1.54 -20.72
CA LEU A 170 -0.60 0.18 -20.67
C LEU A 170 0.45 0.01 -19.56
N HIS A 171 0.09 -0.67 -18.49
CA HIS A 171 0.95 -1.00 -17.36
C HIS A 171 1.44 -2.45 -17.44
N THR A 172 2.69 -2.65 -17.04
CA THR A 172 3.29 -3.98 -16.87
C THR A 172 3.78 -4.12 -15.44
N ASP A 173 3.40 -5.23 -14.80
CA ASP A 173 3.87 -5.56 -13.45
C ASP A 173 5.19 -6.33 -13.48
N ILE A 174 5.74 -6.59 -14.67
CA ILE A 174 7.01 -7.27 -14.83
C ILE A 174 8.13 -6.25 -14.68
N LEU A 175 8.92 -6.38 -13.61
CA LEU A 175 10.04 -5.50 -13.35
C LEU A 175 11.27 -5.97 -14.15
N PRO A 176 11.77 -5.16 -15.11
CA PRO A 176 12.95 -5.52 -15.88
C PRO A 176 14.19 -5.56 -14.98
N GLY A 177 15.06 -6.56 -15.18
CA GLY A 177 16.33 -6.69 -14.47
C GLY A 177 16.25 -7.42 -13.13
N VAL A 178 15.05 -7.78 -12.66
CA VAL A 178 14.88 -8.60 -11.45
C VAL A 178 15.14 -10.07 -11.76
N LEU A 179 16.02 -10.72 -11.00
CA LEU A 179 16.42 -12.11 -11.22
C LEU A 179 15.48 -13.09 -10.50
N ARG A 180 15.03 -14.14 -11.23
CA ARG A 180 14.15 -15.19 -10.70
C ARG A 180 14.88 -16.04 -9.66
N GLU A 181 14.37 -16.08 -8.43
CA GLU A 181 14.82 -17.04 -7.42
C GLU A 181 14.07 -18.37 -7.58
N ASP A 182 14.70 -19.48 -7.20
CA ASP A 182 14.06 -20.78 -7.27
C ASP A 182 13.06 -20.94 -6.12
N PRO A 183 11.84 -21.43 -6.41
CA PRO A 183 10.82 -21.64 -5.38
C PRO A 183 11.27 -22.71 -4.37
N GLY A 184 10.91 -22.54 -3.10
CA GLY A 184 11.16 -23.54 -2.05
C GLY A 184 12.50 -23.42 -1.32
N LEU A 185 13.28 -22.36 -1.60
CA LEU A 185 14.48 -22.06 -0.81
C LEU A 185 14.08 -21.53 0.58
N LEU A 186 14.66 -22.12 1.63
CA LEU A 186 14.47 -21.68 3.03
C LEU A 186 15.25 -20.39 3.34
N GLN A 187 16.28 -20.09 2.57
CA GLN A 187 17.13 -18.91 2.72
C GLN A 187 17.40 -18.30 1.35
N ARG A 188 17.43 -16.97 1.30
CA ARG A 188 17.68 -16.21 0.08
C ARG A 188 19.12 -16.41 -0.39
N ASP A 189 19.34 -16.32 -1.71
CA ASP A 189 20.69 -16.12 -2.26
C ASP A 189 21.26 -14.79 -1.71
N PRO A 190 22.37 -14.80 -0.94
CA PRO A 190 22.98 -13.59 -0.40
C PRO A 190 23.35 -12.58 -1.49
N LYS A 191 23.61 -13.03 -2.72
CA LYS A 191 23.92 -12.15 -3.86
C LYS A 191 22.73 -11.32 -4.33
N ARG A 192 21.53 -11.67 -3.90
CA ARG A 192 20.28 -11.00 -4.28
C ARG A 192 19.68 -10.21 -3.12
N MET A 193 20.32 -10.23 -1.96
CA MET A 193 19.94 -9.45 -0.79
C MET A 193 19.85 -7.95 -1.17
N GLY A 194 18.65 -7.39 -1.17
CA GLY A 194 18.36 -6.02 -1.58
C GLY A 194 17.65 -5.85 -2.94
N ASP A 195 17.50 -6.91 -3.75
CA ASP A 195 16.65 -6.85 -4.95
C ASP A 195 15.18 -6.66 -4.51
N PRO A 196 14.46 -5.63 -5.05
CA PRO A 196 13.07 -5.30 -4.68
C PRO A 196 12.10 -6.43 -4.99
N GLY A 197 12.52 -7.32 -5.87
CA GLY A 197 11.81 -8.51 -6.19
C GLY A 197 10.69 -8.34 -7.19
N GLN A 198 10.42 -9.41 -7.93
CA GLN A 198 9.39 -9.47 -8.95
C GLN A 198 7.99 -9.57 -8.34
N ARG A 199 7.09 -8.72 -8.84
CA ARG A 199 5.65 -8.80 -8.54
C ARG A 199 5.10 -10.09 -9.10
N VAL A 200 4.39 -10.86 -8.27
CA VAL A 200 3.73 -12.13 -8.64
C VAL A 200 2.22 -12.03 -8.63
N VAL A 201 1.69 -11.12 -7.83
CA VAL A 201 0.25 -10.88 -7.72
C VAL A 201 -0.01 -9.39 -7.64
N ARG A 202 -1.04 -8.95 -8.37
CA ARG A 202 -1.62 -7.61 -8.33
C ARG A 202 -3.11 -7.75 -8.03
N VAL A 203 -3.60 -7.06 -7.01
CA VAL A 203 -5.03 -6.98 -6.69
C VAL A 203 -5.48 -5.54 -6.81
N LEU A 204 -6.42 -5.28 -7.72
CA LEU A 204 -6.98 -3.96 -7.97
C LEU A 204 -8.40 -3.94 -7.42
N VAL A 205 -8.65 -3.12 -6.40
CA VAL A 205 -9.92 -3.03 -5.69
C VAL A 205 -10.58 -1.69 -6.02
N ASN A 206 -11.76 -1.74 -6.61
CA ASN A 206 -12.55 -0.53 -6.83
C ASN A 206 -13.11 -0.04 -5.49
N ILE A 207 -12.56 1.07 -4.99
CA ILE A 207 -12.98 1.71 -3.73
C ILE A 207 -13.81 2.97 -3.97
N ASP A 208 -14.10 3.29 -5.24
CA ASP A 208 -15.00 4.38 -5.59
C ASP A 208 -16.44 4.01 -5.21
N PRO A 209 -17.12 4.78 -4.35
CA PRO A 209 -18.51 4.51 -3.97
C PRO A 209 -19.49 4.76 -5.12
N ASP A 210 -19.16 5.68 -6.04
CA ASP A 210 -20.14 6.27 -6.95
C ASP A 210 -19.99 5.78 -8.40
N GLY A 211 -19.00 4.93 -8.70
CA GLY A 211 -18.92 4.37 -10.03
C GLY A 211 -18.00 3.19 -10.24
N GLY A 212 -18.14 2.60 -11.43
CA GLY A 212 -17.38 1.44 -11.84
C GLY A 212 -16.00 1.79 -12.40
N GLN A 213 -15.07 0.86 -12.25
CA GLN A 213 -13.75 0.95 -12.88
C GLN A 213 -13.61 -0.12 -13.98
N GLY A 214 -13.42 0.32 -15.21
CA GLY A 214 -13.10 -0.58 -16.32
C GLY A 214 -11.62 -0.97 -16.30
N LEU A 215 -11.35 -2.25 -16.52
CA LEU A 215 -10.01 -2.83 -16.67
C LEU A 215 -9.98 -3.69 -17.92
N VAL A 216 -8.93 -3.50 -18.72
CA VAL A 216 -8.75 -4.21 -19.99
C VAL A 216 -7.36 -4.81 -20.06
N PHE A 217 -7.31 -6.04 -20.55
CA PHE A 217 -6.09 -6.82 -20.79
C PHE A 217 -5.95 -7.02 -22.30
N PRO A 218 -5.20 -6.16 -23.01
CA PRO A 218 -5.20 -6.14 -24.46
C PRO A 218 -4.73 -7.45 -25.10
N ARG A 219 -3.81 -8.16 -24.43
CA ARG A 219 -3.11 -9.35 -24.94
C ARG A 219 -3.42 -10.64 -24.18
N ALA A 220 -4.38 -10.61 -23.25
CA ALA A 220 -4.79 -11.80 -22.53
C ALA A 220 -5.37 -12.87 -23.46
N GLN A 221 -5.15 -14.13 -23.12
CA GLN A 221 -5.75 -15.28 -23.78
C GLN A 221 -7.24 -15.36 -23.40
N LYS A 222 -8.08 -15.43 -24.43
CA LYS A 222 -9.52 -15.68 -24.30
C LYS A 222 -9.78 -17.09 -23.77
N MET A 223 -10.88 -17.27 -23.03
CA MET A 223 -11.28 -18.56 -22.45
C MET A 223 -11.64 -19.59 -23.52
N HIS A 224 -12.26 -19.15 -24.61
CA HIS A 224 -12.65 -19.98 -25.75
C HIS A 224 -12.45 -19.20 -27.05
N GLU A 225 -12.17 -19.89 -28.16
CA GLU A 225 -11.83 -19.26 -29.45
C GLU A 225 -12.94 -18.33 -29.98
N GLY A 226 -14.20 -18.64 -29.71
CA GLY A 226 -15.36 -17.84 -30.11
C GLY A 226 -15.67 -16.63 -29.20
N GLN A 227 -14.91 -16.42 -28.12
CA GLN A 227 -15.16 -15.28 -27.22
C GLN A 227 -14.89 -13.96 -27.95
N LEU A 228 -15.88 -13.08 -27.97
CA LEU A 228 -15.72 -11.73 -28.52
C LEU A 228 -14.70 -10.92 -27.70
N ALA A 229 -13.99 -10.01 -28.36
CA ALA A 229 -13.13 -9.07 -27.66
C ALA A 229 -13.98 -8.23 -26.68
N PHE A 230 -13.43 -7.97 -25.49
CA PHE A 230 -14.07 -7.08 -24.55
C PHE A 230 -14.03 -5.64 -25.07
N SER A 231 -15.15 -4.95 -25.02
CA SER A 231 -15.29 -3.54 -25.38
C SER A 231 -16.24 -2.89 -24.40
N MET A 232 -15.78 -1.83 -23.73
CA MET A 232 -16.62 -1.05 -22.81
C MET A 232 -17.02 0.25 -23.50
N GLY A 233 -18.19 0.23 -24.16
CA GLY A 233 -18.80 1.38 -24.83
C GLY A 233 -17.91 2.08 -25.86
N GLU A 234 -18.29 3.31 -26.21
CA GLU A 234 -17.47 4.28 -26.96
C GLU A 234 -16.67 5.17 -26.00
N ALA A 235 -16.04 4.57 -24.98
CA ALA A 235 -15.18 5.33 -24.07
C ALA A 235 -14.05 6.05 -24.84
N SER A 236 -13.74 7.27 -24.43
CA SER A 236 -12.77 8.18 -25.09
C SER A 236 -11.38 7.58 -25.33
N ASN A 237 -10.99 6.54 -24.57
CA ASN A 237 -9.67 5.91 -24.66
C ASN A 237 -9.61 4.57 -25.42
N ASN A 238 -10.65 4.21 -26.20
CA ASN A 238 -10.72 2.91 -26.89
C ASN A 238 -10.49 1.73 -25.94
N CYS A 239 -11.28 1.67 -24.86
CA CYS A 239 -11.34 0.59 -23.85
C CYS A 239 -11.73 -0.78 -24.46
N LYS A 240 -10.84 -1.34 -25.27
CA LYS A 240 -11.02 -2.57 -26.04
C LYS A 240 -9.84 -3.51 -25.80
N GLY A 241 -10.08 -4.79 -25.60
CA GLY A 241 -8.99 -5.75 -25.46
C GLY A 241 -9.46 -7.19 -25.62
N ALA A 242 -8.50 -8.11 -25.60
CA ALA A 242 -8.85 -9.53 -25.72
C ALA A 242 -9.75 -9.98 -24.56
N VAL A 243 -9.43 -9.54 -23.34
CA VAL A 243 -10.22 -9.77 -22.12
C VAL A 243 -10.36 -8.44 -21.36
N GLY A 244 -11.44 -8.28 -20.61
CA GLY A 244 -11.63 -7.14 -19.71
C GLY A 244 -12.72 -7.42 -18.69
N MET A 245 -12.87 -6.49 -17.75
CA MET A 245 -13.90 -6.53 -16.72
C MET A 245 -14.29 -5.10 -16.32
N SER A 246 -15.53 -4.95 -15.86
CA SER A 246 -16.00 -3.76 -15.18
C SER A 246 -16.15 -4.09 -13.70
N LEU A 247 -15.40 -3.40 -12.85
CA LEU A 247 -15.47 -3.54 -11.41
C LEU A 247 -16.51 -2.57 -10.87
N LEU A 248 -17.61 -3.08 -10.31
CA LEU A 248 -18.53 -2.27 -9.51
C LEU A 248 -17.87 -1.87 -8.17
N PRO A 249 -18.44 -0.91 -7.42
CA PRO A 249 -17.94 -0.56 -6.09
C PRO A 249 -17.69 -1.81 -5.23
N THR A 250 -16.57 -1.84 -4.50
CA THR A 250 -16.08 -2.95 -3.65
C THR A 250 -15.67 -4.24 -4.38
N GLN A 251 -15.80 -4.30 -5.71
CA GLN A 251 -15.32 -5.44 -6.49
C GLN A 251 -13.83 -5.33 -6.80
N SER A 252 -13.19 -6.46 -7.06
CA SER A 252 -11.75 -6.49 -7.28
C SER A 252 -11.34 -7.41 -8.43
N ALA A 253 -10.21 -7.07 -9.04
CA ALA A 253 -9.50 -7.91 -9.99
C ALA A 253 -8.25 -8.47 -9.31
N LEU A 254 -8.06 -9.79 -9.38
CA LEU A 254 -6.83 -10.46 -8.94
C LEU A 254 -6.11 -10.98 -10.18
N LEU A 255 -4.89 -10.50 -10.39
CA LEU A 255 -4.01 -10.84 -11.49
C LEU A 255 -2.78 -11.58 -10.94
N HIS A 256 -2.47 -12.74 -11.50
CA HIS A 256 -1.14 -13.33 -11.35
C HIS A 256 -0.28 -12.96 -12.56
N THR A 257 0.94 -12.50 -12.31
CA THR A 257 1.91 -12.06 -13.35
C THR A 257 2.88 -13.18 -13.75
N MET A 258 2.88 -14.27 -12.99
CA MET A 258 3.65 -15.48 -13.25
C MET A 258 2.74 -16.69 -13.38
N ASP A 259 3.21 -17.66 -14.17
CA ASP A 259 2.57 -18.96 -14.26
C ASP A 259 2.84 -19.82 -13.00
N THR A 260 2.33 -21.06 -12.98
CA THR A 260 2.53 -21.97 -11.85
C THR A 260 3.93 -22.57 -11.78
N LYS A 261 4.75 -22.40 -12.83
CA LYS A 261 6.15 -22.85 -12.90
C LYS A 261 7.12 -21.74 -12.50
N GLY A 262 6.64 -20.50 -12.36
CA GLY A 262 7.44 -19.32 -12.09
C GLY A 262 7.99 -18.65 -13.35
N ASP A 263 7.50 -19.04 -14.53
CA ASP A 263 7.81 -18.37 -15.78
C ASP A 263 7.00 -17.08 -15.89
N VAL A 264 7.66 -16.02 -16.37
CA VAL A 264 7.04 -14.71 -16.54
C VAL A 264 6.15 -14.73 -17.77
N GLU A 265 4.87 -14.39 -17.60
CA GLU A 265 3.92 -14.26 -18.72
C GLU A 265 4.05 -12.89 -19.38
N LYS A 266 5.22 -12.68 -20.01
CA LYS A 266 5.60 -11.41 -20.63
C LYS A 266 4.49 -10.91 -21.53
N TYR A 267 4.07 -9.65 -21.33
CA TYR A 267 3.09 -8.94 -22.16
C TYR A 267 1.63 -9.38 -22.06
N VAL A 268 1.38 -10.64 -21.68
CA VAL A 268 0.03 -11.19 -21.56
C VAL A 268 -0.67 -10.59 -20.34
N GLY A 269 0.09 -10.38 -19.26
CA GLY A 269 -0.37 -9.73 -18.02
C GLY A 269 -0.59 -8.23 -18.10
N ASP A 270 -0.24 -7.58 -19.20
CA ASP A 270 -0.32 -6.12 -19.28
C ASP A 270 -1.78 -5.65 -19.33
N TYR A 271 -2.06 -4.58 -18.60
CA TYR A 271 -3.40 -4.07 -18.41
C TYR A 271 -3.46 -2.55 -18.57
N ARG A 272 -4.65 -2.04 -18.80
CA ARG A 272 -4.99 -0.63 -18.78
C ARG A 272 -6.31 -0.42 -18.06
N THR A 273 -6.48 0.76 -17.47
CA THR A 273 -7.80 1.18 -16.98
C THR A 273 -8.56 1.92 -18.08
N CYS A 274 -9.87 1.99 -17.93
CA CYS A 274 -10.74 2.69 -18.86
C CYS A 274 -11.17 4.05 -18.32
N THR A 275 -11.35 5.01 -19.23
CA THR A 275 -11.98 6.28 -18.91
C THR A 275 -13.43 6.05 -18.48
N ARG A 276 -13.94 6.97 -17.66
CA ARG A 276 -15.31 6.88 -17.12
C ARG A 276 -16.28 7.55 -18.08
N GLU A 277 -17.43 6.92 -18.33
CA GLU A 277 -18.37 7.38 -19.35
C GLU A 277 -19.02 8.73 -18.98
N GLU A 278 -19.10 9.59 -19.98
CA GLU A 278 -19.25 11.05 -19.86
C GLU A 278 -20.72 11.50 -19.92
N GLN A 279 -21.69 10.70 -19.48
CA GLN A 279 -23.07 11.20 -19.37
C GLN A 279 -23.16 12.20 -18.21
N ASP A 280 -23.04 13.48 -18.56
CA ASP A 280 -23.31 14.69 -17.77
C ASP A 280 -22.40 14.92 -16.54
N ALA A 281 -21.19 15.48 -16.72
CA ALA A 281 -20.38 15.89 -15.57
C ALA A 281 -19.44 17.08 -15.81
N SER A 282 -19.58 18.08 -14.95
CA SER A 282 -18.61 19.14 -14.71
C SER A 282 -17.26 18.60 -14.20
N PHE A 283 -16.17 19.28 -14.56
CA PHE A 283 -14.84 19.10 -13.97
C PHE A 283 -14.94 19.08 -12.43
N HIS A 284 -14.40 18.03 -11.77
CA HIS A 284 -14.48 17.66 -10.35
C HIS A 284 -15.67 16.82 -9.83
N SER A 285 -16.73 16.54 -10.61
CA SER A 285 -17.88 15.77 -10.08
C SER A 285 -17.78 14.24 -10.25
N LYS A 286 -16.71 13.70 -10.83
CA LYS A 286 -16.54 12.26 -11.08
C LYS A 286 -15.08 11.78 -10.88
N THR A 287 -14.51 11.99 -9.69
CA THR A 287 -13.21 11.37 -9.35
C THR A 287 -13.37 9.86 -9.21
N GLY A 288 -12.45 9.07 -9.77
CA GLY A 288 -12.39 7.63 -9.55
C GLY A 288 -11.32 7.27 -8.51
N TRP A 289 -11.49 6.13 -7.83
CA TRP A 289 -10.57 5.66 -6.80
C TRP A 289 -10.28 4.18 -6.92
N LEU A 290 -8.99 3.81 -6.87
CA LEU A 290 -8.55 2.43 -6.99
C LEU A 290 -7.48 2.13 -5.94
N LEU A 291 -7.76 1.16 -5.07
CA LEU A 291 -6.80 0.64 -4.10
C LEU A 291 -6.11 -0.57 -4.69
N VAL A 292 -4.77 -0.59 -4.65
CA VAL A 292 -3.98 -1.60 -5.32
C VAL A 292 -2.99 -2.26 -4.36
N PHE A 293 -3.08 -3.59 -4.30
CA PHE A 293 -2.18 -4.44 -3.55
C PHE A 293 -1.19 -5.07 -4.52
N SER A 294 0.10 -4.89 -4.27
CA SER A 294 1.18 -5.54 -5.01
C SER A 294 1.88 -6.54 -4.10
N VAL A 295 2.02 -7.79 -4.52
CA VAL A 295 2.73 -8.84 -3.77
C VAL A 295 3.93 -9.33 -4.57
N ASN A 296 5.11 -9.27 -3.96
CA ASN A 296 6.38 -9.66 -4.58
C ASN A 296 6.81 -11.05 -4.11
N ALA A 297 7.39 -11.87 -4.98
CA ALA A 297 7.85 -13.22 -4.58
C ALA A 297 9.24 -13.22 -3.94
N TYR A 298 9.38 -12.64 -2.75
CA TYR A 298 10.58 -12.74 -1.89
C TYR A 298 10.12 -12.63 -0.45
N SER A 299 10.46 -13.62 0.38
CA SER A 299 9.95 -13.73 1.75
C SER A 299 11.04 -14.32 2.64
N HIS A 300 11.73 -13.47 3.41
CA HIS A 300 12.01 -13.82 4.81
C HIS A 300 12.60 -12.71 5.68
N GLU A 301 12.90 -11.52 5.15
CA GLU A 301 13.54 -10.45 5.95
C GLU A 301 12.64 -9.30 6.35
N LYS A 302 11.38 -9.26 5.90
CA LYS A 302 10.46 -8.15 6.20
C LYS A 302 9.72 -8.29 7.53
N CYS A 303 9.55 -9.51 8.05
CA CYS A 303 9.07 -9.69 9.42
C CYS A 303 10.24 -9.95 10.37
N LYS A 304 10.88 -8.85 10.74
CA LYS A 304 11.83 -8.77 11.83
C LYS A 304 11.64 -7.42 12.49
N ASP A 305 12.04 -7.33 13.73
CA ASP A 305 12.21 -6.02 14.35
C ASP A 305 13.40 -5.31 13.70
N LEU A 306 13.20 -4.05 13.38
CA LEU A 306 14.17 -3.17 12.74
C LEU A 306 14.94 -2.32 13.76
N ASP A 307 14.59 -2.43 15.05
CA ASP A 307 15.24 -1.75 16.17
C ASP A 307 15.44 -2.72 17.34
N ASP A 308 16.60 -2.64 17.98
CA ASP A 308 16.94 -3.47 19.15
C ASP A 308 16.01 -3.19 20.35
N SER A 309 15.34 -2.04 20.37
CA SER A 309 14.44 -1.60 21.44
C SER A 309 13.00 -2.08 21.26
N CYS A 310 12.67 -2.74 20.15
CA CYS A 310 11.32 -3.16 19.81
C CYS A 310 10.65 -4.02 20.89
N GLU A 311 11.39 -4.98 21.48
CA GLU A 311 10.87 -5.83 22.55
C GLU A 311 10.50 -5.01 23.79
N SER A 312 11.35 -4.05 24.16
CA SER A 312 11.12 -3.16 25.30
C SER A 312 9.91 -2.24 25.07
N TRP A 313 9.79 -1.67 23.88
CA TRP A 313 8.65 -0.82 23.51
C TRP A 313 7.34 -1.61 23.44
N ALA A 314 7.37 -2.82 22.88
CA ALA A 314 6.21 -3.70 22.86
C ALA A 314 5.74 -4.06 24.29
N ASN A 315 6.67 -4.43 25.17
CA ASN A 315 6.39 -4.68 26.59
C ASN A 315 5.85 -3.44 27.33
N SER A 316 6.17 -2.24 26.85
CA SER A 316 5.67 -0.96 27.38
C SER A 316 4.28 -0.56 26.84
N GLY A 317 3.68 -1.41 26.00
CA GLY A 317 2.37 -1.19 25.39
C GLY A 317 2.38 -0.31 24.14
N GLU A 318 3.55 -0.04 23.55
CA GLU A 318 3.65 0.84 22.37
C GLU A 318 2.95 0.26 21.15
N CYS A 319 2.76 -1.06 21.07
CA CYS A 319 2.02 -1.68 19.97
C CYS A 319 0.56 -1.19 19.87
N GLU A 320 -0.02 -0.75 20.99
CA GLU A 320 -1.38 -0.18 21.06
C GLU A 320 -1.36 1.35 21.05
N LYS A 321 -0.38 1.97 21.74
CA LYS A 321 -0.26 3.43 21.85
C LYS A 321 0.28 4.09 20.58
N ASN A 322 1.19 3.43 19.87
CA ASN A 322 1.86 3.93 18.68
C ASN A 322 1.92 2.85 17.58
N PRO A 323 0.75 2.37 17.11
CA PRO A 323 0.66 1.24 16.19
C PRO A 323 1.34 1.52 14.85
N GLY A 324 1.24 2.75 14.31
CA GLY A 324 1.83 3.07 13.01
C GLY A 324 3.35 2.93 12.98
N PHE A 325 4.05 3.39 14.02
CA PHE A 325 5.50 3.20 14.14
C PHE A 325 5.85 1.75 14.48
N MET A 326 5.18 1.20 15.48
CA MET A 326 5.51 -0.11 16.01
C MET A 326 5.20 -1.23 15.02
N TRP A 327 4.15 -1.11 14.21
CA TRP A 327 3.87 -2.11 13.19
C TRP A 327 4.72 -1.90 11.94
N ASP A 328 5.37 -0.75 11.72
CA ASP A 328 6.34 -0.61 10.64
C ASP A 328 7.74 -1.09 11.05
N LYS A 329 8.17 -0.77 12.28
CA LYS A 329 9.53 -1.04 12.79
C LYS A 329 9.64 -2.27 13.67
N CYS A 330 8.60 -2.63 14.40
CA CYS A 330 8.61 -3.64 15.46
C CYS A 330 7.54 -4.73 15.25
N LYS A 331 7.37 -5.14 13.99
CA LYS A 331 6.34 -6.09 13.53
C LYS A 331 6.36 -7.39 14.30
N GLN A 332 7.56 -7.91 14.57
CA GLN A 332 7.73 -9.19 15.22
C GLN A 332 7.37 -9.08 16.70
N SER A 333 7.90 -8.07 17.39
CA SER A 333 7.56 -7.79 18.79
C SER A 333 6.06 -7.51 19.02
N CYS A 334 5.38 -6.89 18.04
CA CYS A 334 3.94 -6.63 18.13
C CYS A 334 3.04 -7.76 17.60
N GLY A 335 3.59 -8.91 17.21
CA GLY A 335 2.82 -10.05 16.69
C GLY A 335 2.02 -9.70 15.43
N LYS A 336 2.60 -8.90 14.53
CA LYS A 336 2.02 -8.49 13.25
C LYS A 336 2.62 -9.21 12.03
N CYS A 337 3.50 -10.18 12.30
CA CYS A 337 3.68 -11.37 11.47
C CYS A 337 2.46 -12.30 11.68
#